data_AF-A0A0F7PWB2-F1
#
_entry.id   AF-A0A0F7PWB2-F1
#
_cell.length_a   1.000
_cell.length_b   1.000
_cell.length_c   1.000
_cell.angle_alpha   90.00
_cell.angle_beta   90.00
_cell.angle_gamma   90.00
#
_symmetry.space_group_name_H-M   'P 1'
#
loop_
_entity.id
_entity.type
_entity.pdbx_description
1 polymer ?
#
loop_
_entity_poly.entity_id
_entity_poly.type
_entity_poly.pdbx_seq_one_letter_code
_entity_poly.pdbx_strand_id
1 'polypeptide(L)'
;MFLLKLHDLIKHNYGNGLYSKDYSYRSNNSNSLSDFNKGKFQAQTDYQSGKAFKHYPKLLFEFLNFVFLRKMQEIVNFINGYNYEMKKLQKMDKN
;
A
#
# COMPACT_ATOMS: atom_id res chain seq x y z
N MET A 1 -5.24 30.74 -17.06
CA MET A 1 -5.38 30.19 -18.44
C MET A 1 -4.50 28.96 -18.73
N PHE A 2 -3.64 28.51 -17.79
CA PHE A 2 -2.80 27.31 -17.96
C PHE A 2 -3.56 26.00 -17.64
N LEU A 3 -4.43 26.02 -16.63
CA LEU A 3 -5.18 24.84 -16.19
C LEU A 3 -6.15 24.30 -17.26
N LEU A 4 -6.83 25.18 -18.01
CA LEU A 4 -7.72 24.76 -19.08
C LEU A 4 -6.96 24.06 -20.21
N LYS A 5 -5.80 24.61 -20.59
CA LYS A 5 -4.92 24.00 -21.59
C LYS A 5 -4.39 22.64 -21.14
N LEU A 6 -4.05 22.48 -19.85
CA LEU A 6 -3.62 21.20 -19.29
C LEU A 6 -4.78 20.19 -19.30
N HIS A 7 -5.96 20.62 -18.86
CA HIS A 7 -7.16 19.78 -18.84
C HIS A 7 -7.54 19.29 -20.23
N ASP A 8 -7.53 20.16 -21.24
CA ASP A 8 -7.84 19.79 -22.61
C ASP A 8 -6.80 18.86 -23.22
N LEU A 9 -5.52 19.03 -22.88
CA LEU A 9 -4.44 18.15 -23.33
C LEU A 9 -4.56 16.74 -22.72
N ILE A 10 -4.89 16.63 -21.43
CA ILE A 10 -5.15 15.35 -20.76
C ILE A 10 -6.39 14.68 -21.37
N LYS A 11 -7.46 15.45 -21.59
CA LYS A 11 -8.73 14.97 -22.16
C LYS A 11 -8.55 14.45 -23.59
N HIS A 12 -7.79 15.17 -24.42
CA HIS A 12 -7.49 14.75 -25.79
C HIS A 12 -6.64 13.46 -25.80
N ASN A 13 -5.62 13.36 -24.95
CA ASN A 13 -4.80 12.16 -24.84
C ASN A 13 -5.58 10.94 -24.31
N TYR A 14 -6.58 11.16 -23.45
CA TYR A 14 -7.50 10.11 -22.99
C TYR A 14 -8.42 9.62 -24.12
N GLY A 15 -9.03 10.54 -24.88
CA GLY A 15 -9.89 10.21 -26.02
C GLY A 15 -9.16 9.50 -27.16
N ASN A 16 -7.87 9.80 -27.36
CA ASN A 16 -7.02 9.17 -28.38
C ASN A 16 -6.47 7.80 -27.94
N GLY A 17 -6.89 7.26 -26.79
CA GLY A 17 -6.48 5.93 -26.34
C GLY A 17 -5.01 5.81 -25.94
N LEU A 18 -4.26 6.91 -25.82
CA LEU A 18 -2.83 6.90 -25.41
C LEU A 18 -2.63 6.38 -23.98
N TYR A 19 -3.69 6.39 -23.17
CA TYR A 19 -3.72 5.78 -21.83
C TYR A 19 -4.46 4.43 -21.78
N SER A 20 -4.90 3.91 -22.94
CA SER A 20 -5.34 2.52 -23.10
C SER A 20 -4.12 1.60 -23.09
N LYS A 21 -3.31 1.68 -22.03
CA LYS A 21 -2.45 0.57 -21.68
C LYS A 21 -3.39 -0.54 -21.26
N ASP A 22 -3.22 -1.70 -21.87
CA ASP A 22 -3.67 -2.98 -21.34
C ASP A 22 -2.99 -3.20 -19.99
N TYR A 23 -3.45 -2.46 -18.98
CA TYR A 23 -3.32 -2.90 -17.61
C TYR A 23 -4.15 -4.15 -17.55
N SER A 24 -3.50 -5.28 -17.84
CA SER A 24 -3.92 -6.57 -17.34
C SER A 24 -3.93 -6.42 -15.83
N TYR A 25 -5.06 -5.93 -15.31
CA TYR A 25 -5.40 -6.07 -13.92
C TYR A 25 -5.55 -7.57 -13.74
N ARG A 26 -4.43 -8.24 -13.47
CA ARG A 26 -4.41 -9.56 -12.90
C ARG A 26 -5.11 -9.35 -11.57
N SER A 27 -6.43 -9.50 -11.60
CA SER A 27 -7.26 -9.79 -10.45
C SER A 27 -6.75 -11.14 -9.93
N ASN A 28 -5.57 -11.12 -9.32
CA ASN A 28 -5.00 -12.24 -8.60
C ASN A 28 -5.84 -12.40 -7.36
N ASN A 29 -7.01 -13.00 -7.56
CA ASN A 29 -8.00 -13.30 -6.55
C ASN A 29 -8.53 -12.03 -5.85
N SER A 30 -9.85 -11.95 -5.74
CA SER A 30 -10.49 -11.21 -4.66
C SER A 30 -10.15 -11.90 -3.32
N ASN A 31 -8.87 -11.97 -2.98
CA ASN A 31 -8.46 -12.30 -1.64
C ASN A 31 -8.94 -11.13 -0.79
N SER A 32 -10.04 -11.38 -0.09
CA SER A 32 -10.49 -10.68 1.11
C SER A 32 -9.41 -10.80 2.21
N LEU A 33 -8.17 -10.44 1.86
CA LEU A 33 -7.07 -10.37 2.78
C LEU A 33 -7.36 -9.12 3.61
N SER A 34 -7.70 -9.35 4.87
CA SER A 34 -7.70 -8.30 5.89
C SER A 34 -6.46 -7.43 5.72
N ASP A 35 -6.57 -6.12 5.94
CA ASP A 35 -5.44 -5.19 5.78
C ASP A 35 -4.23 -5.60 6.62
N PHE A 36 -4.46 -6.32 7.73
CA PHE A 36 -3.41 -6.98 8.50
C PHE A 36 -2.60 -7.99 7.68
N ASN A 37 -3.27 -8.88 6.95
CA ASN A 37 -2.58 -9.87 6.10
C ASN A 37 -1.87 -9.18 4.92
N LYS A 38 -2.39 -8.06 4.40
CA LYS A 38 -1.69 -7.26 3.38
C LYS A 38 -0.35 -6.74 3.94
N GLY A 39 -0.36 -6.25 5.19
CA GLY A 39 0.85 -5.83 5.90
C GLY A 39 1.87 -6.96 6.05
N LYS A 40 1.42 -8.15 6.45
CA LYS A 40 2.29 -9.34 6.56
C LYS A 40 2.92 -9.72 5.22
N PHE A 41 2.11 -9.75 4.16
CA PHE A 41 2.58 -10.09 2.82
C PHE A 41 3.66 -9.11 2.35
N GLN A 42 3.45 -7.81 2.56
CA GLN A 42 4.44 -6.80 2.21
C GLN A 42 5.77 -7.01 2.96
N ALA A 43 5.73 -7.34 4.26
CA ALA A 43 6.94 -7.62 5.03
C ALA A 43 7.68 -8.87 4.50
N GLN A 44 6.97 -9.92 4.10
CA GLN A 44 7.56 -11.12 3.48
C GLN A 44 8.18 -10.79 2.12
N THR A 45 7.50 -10.03 1.27
CA THR A 45 8.02 -9.63 -0.04
C THR A 45 9.27 -8.76 0.11
N ASP A 46 9.27 -7.81 1.05
CA ASP A 46 10.43 -6.96 1.34
C ASP A 46 11.64 -7.82 1.78
N TYR A 47 11.41 -8.81 2.67
CA TYR A 47 12.44 -9.74 3.13
C TYR A 47 12.99 -10.64 2.00
N GLN A 48 12.11 -11.25 1.20
CA GLN A 48 12.51 -12.08 0.06
C GLN A 48 13.26 -11.29 -1.01
N SER A 49 12.94 -10.01 -1.18
CA SER A 49 13.62 -9.12 -2.11
C SER A 49 14.98 -8.62 -1.60
N GLY A 50 15.42 -9.04 -0.41
CA GLY A 50 16.65 -8.57 0.24
C GLY A 50 16.63 -7.08 0.61
N LYS A 51 15.44 -6.46 0.69
CA LYS A 51 15.30 -5.05 1.04
C LYS A 51 15.26 -4.89 2.55
N ALA A 52 15.79 -3.77 3.04
CA ALA A 52 15.65 -3.40 4.44
C ALA A 52 14.16 -3.21 4.80
N PHE A 53 13.77 -3.67 5.99
CA PHE A 53 12.42 -3.46 6.50
C PHE A 53 12.11 -1.97 6.66
N LYS A 54 10.92 -1.57 6.23
CA LYS A 54 10.44 -0.20 6.33
C LYS A 54 9.98 0.09 7.75
N HIS A 55 10.35 1.26 8.26
CA HIS A 55 9.84 1.75 9.53
C HIS A 55 8.56 2.56 9.32
N TYR A 56 7.44 2.05 9.82
CA TYR A 56 6.17 2.75 9.82
C TYR A 56 5.90 3.36 11.21
N PRO A 57 5.67 4.68 11.33
CA PRO A 57 5.44 5.34 12.60
C PRO A 57 4.03 5.01 13.13
N LYS A 58 3.90 3.86 13.79
CA LYS A 58 2.62 3.34 14.29
C LYS A 58 1.85 4.34 15.15
N LEU A 59 2.53 5.02 16.07
CA LEU A 59 1.93 5.99 16.99
C LEU A 59 1.28 7.17 16.25
N LEU A 60 1.89 7.64 15.16
CA LEU A 60 1.33 8.71 14.33
C LEU A 60 0.01 8.27 13.71
N PHE A 61 -0.03 7.08 13.11
CA PHE A 61 -1.24 6.59 12.46
C PHE A 61 -2.33 6.19 13.44
N GLU A 62 -1.99 5.72 14.65
CA GLU A 62 -2.97 5.50 15.72
C GLU A 62 -3.57 6.82 16.19
N PHE A 63 -2.76 7.87 16.36
CA PHE A 63 -3.24 9.21 16.68
C PHE A 63 -4.16 9.76 15.59
N LEU A 64 -3.74 9.68 14.32
CA LEU A 64 -4.59 10.11 13.20
C LEU A 64 -5.88 9.29 13.13
N ASN A 65 -5.82 7.98 13.38
CA ASN A 65 -7.00 7.13 13.41
C ASN A 65 -7.99 7.56 14.51
N PHE A 66 -7.49 7.98 15.66
CA PHE A 66 -8.32 8.58 16.72
C PHE A 66 -8.93 9.92 16.28
N VAL A 67 -8.13 10.83 15.74
CA VAL A 67 -8.58 12.15 15.24
C VAL A 67 -9.65 12.00 14.14
N PHE A 68 -9.49 11.04 13.24
CA PHE A 68 -10.41 10.79 12.13
C PHE A 68 -11.52 9.79 12.44
N LEU A 69 -11.86 9.57 13.73
CA LEU A 69 -12.99 8.70 14.14
C LEU A 69 -12.92 7.29 13.51
N ARG A 70 -11.75 6.66 13.59
CA ARG A 70 -11.45 5.30 13.11
C ARG A 70 -11.43 5.13 11.58
N LYS A 71 -11.45 6.21 10.80
CA LYS A 71 -11.37 6.13 9.33
C LYS A 71 -10.02 5.62 8.79
N MET A 72 -8.97 5.58 9.61
CA MET A 72 -7.65 5.06 9.23
C MET A 72 -7.35 3.69 9.84
N GLN A 73 -8.39 2.97 10.29
CA GLN A 73 -8.21 1.69 10.97
C GLN A 73 -7.54 0.65 10.05
N GLU A 74 -7.80 0.71 8.75
CA GLU A 74 -7.17 -0.14 7.74
C GLU A 74 -5.65 0.08 7.68
N ILE A 75 -5.19 1.33 7.76
CA ILE A 75 -3.76 1.68 7.77
C ILE A 75 -3.10 1.19 9.07
N VAL A 76 -3.76 1.39 10.21
CA VAL A 76 -3.29 0.87 11.50
C VAL A 76 -3.17 -0.66 11.48
N ASN A 77 -4.18 -1.34 10.93
CA ASN A 77 -4.20 -2.79 10.80
C ASN A 77 -3.07 -3.29 9.88
N PHE A 78 -2.85 -2.59 8.76
CA PHE A 78 -1.74 -2.87 7.85
C PHE A 78 -0.37 -2.75 8.54
N ILE A 79 -0.12 -1.64 9.25
CA ILE A 79 1.13 -1.41 9.97
C ILE A 79 1.35 -2.48 11.04
N ASN A 80 0.28 -2.88 11.74
CA ASN A 80 0.33 -3.96 12.73
C ASN A 80 0.73 -5.29 12.09
N GLY A 81 0.16 -5.63 10.94
CA GLY A 81 0.51 -6.83 10.18
C GLY A 81 1.97 -6.85 9.71
N TYR A 82 2.44 -5.73 9.17
CA TYR A 82 3.82 -5.57 8.72
C TYR A 82 4.81 -5.78 9.87
N ASN A 83 4.58 -5.09 10.99
CA ASN A 83 5.45 -5.16 12.17
C ASN A 83 5.45 -6.55 12.82
N TYR A 84 4.32 -7.26 12.79
CA TYR A 84 4.23 -8.62 13.29
C TYR A 84 5.14 -9.57 12.51
N GLU A 85 5.04 -9.55 11.18
CA GLU A 85 5.80 -10.47 10.33
C GLU A 85 7.29 -10.08 10.27
N MET A 86 7.60 -8.77 10.26
CA MET A 86 8.97 -8.29 10.41
C MET A 86 9.65 -8.85 11.67
N LYS A 87 8.99 -8.77 12.83
CA LYS A 87 9.54 -9.30 14.09
C LYS A 87 9.73 -10.82 14.04
N LYS A 88 8.84 -11.54 13.35
CA LYS A 88 8.94 -12.99 13.17
C LYS A 88 10.15 -13.35 12.30
N LEU A 89 10.33 -12.67 11.16
CA LEU A 89 11.45 -12.89 10.25
C LEU A 89 12.80 -12.53 10.90
N GLN A 90 12.87 -11.44 11.65
CA GLN A 90 14.07 -11.06 12.42
C GLN A 90 14.44 -12.08 13.50
N LYS A 91 13.48 -12.83 14.05
CA LYS A 91 13.77 -13.92 15.00
C LYS A 91 14.30 -15.17 14.28
N MET A 92 13.85 -15.43 13.05
CA MET A 92 14.33 -16.55 12.24
C MET A 92 15.77 -16.35 11.76
N ASP A 93 16.17 -15.11 11.47
CA ASP A 93 17.54 -14.79 11.05
C ASP A 93 18.58 -14.92 12.18
N LYS A 94 18.14 -14.82 13.44
CA LYS A 94 19.01 -14.90 14.64
C LYS A 94 19.23 -16.32 15.16
N ASN A 95 18.65 -17.33 14.51
CA ASN A 95 18.62 -18.72 14.98
C ASN A 95 19.23 -19.64 13.94
#